data_AF-A0A7V3HCA9-F1
#
_entry.id   AF-A0A7V3HCA9-F1
#
_cell.length_a   1.000
_cell.length_b   1.000
_cell.length_c   1.000
_cell.angle_alpha   90.00
_cell.angle_beta   90.00
_cell.angle_gamma   90.00
#
_symmetry.space_group_name_H-M   'P 1'
#
loop_
_entity.id
_entity.type
_entity.pdbx_description
1 polymer ?
#
loop_
_entity_poly.entity_id
_entity_poly.type
_entity_poly.pdbx_seq_one_letter_code
_entity_poly.pdbx_strand_id
1 'polypeptide(L)'
;MTILFLILILILAFISTPVFSLISALTFFLFYKDNIDISAAIIELMRLSSLPSLIAIPLFIFSGYILAYSKAPQRMFNLANSLLGSITGGIAIASLAAAAIFTAFTGASGITIIALGGLIYPILIKQGYSEKFSLGLVTTTGSLGLLFPPSLPIILYAIVGKLDLNLLFKSAFPPGIILLIILSIYSFYSAKKLKIQKKKFDISKLKESIKATIWEIP
;
A
#
# COMPACT_ATOMS: atom_id res chain seq x y z
N MET A 1 -16.32 6.61 33.39
CA MET A 1 -16.17 7.54 32.24
C MET A 1 -15.31 6.96 31.10
N THR A 2 -14.16 6.33 31.38
CA THR A 2 -13.27 5.75 30.34
C THR A 2 -13.95 4.75 29.41
N ILE A 3 -14.75 3.82 29.95
CA ILE A 3 -15.46 2.81 29.14
C ILE A 3 -16.48 3.47 28.20
N LEU A 4 -17.22 4.47 28.69
CA LEU A 4 -18.20 5.22 27.89
C LEU A 4 -17.52 5.97 26.74
N PHE A 5 -16.35 6.57 27.00
CA PHE A 5 -15.57 7.28 25.99
C PHE A 5 -14.99 6.32 24.93
N LEU A 6 -14.53 5.13 25.33
CA LEU A 6 -14.09 4.09 24.41
C LEU A 6 -15.24 3.58 23.52
N ILE A 7 -16.43 3.38 24.09
CA ILE A 7 -17.63 3.00 23.32
C ILE A 7 -17.98 4.10 22.32
N LEU A 8 -17.91 5.38 22.71
CA LEU A 8 -18.14 6.50 21.80
C LEU A 8 -17.13 6.52 20.64
N ILE A 9 -15.83 6.33 20.92
CA ILE A 9 -14.80 6.22 19.88
C ILE A 9 -15.09 5.07 18.93
N LEU A 10 -15.50 3.91 19.45
CA LEU A 10 -15.87 2.75 18.63
C LEU A 10 -17.07 3.07 17.72
N ILE A 11 -18.11 3.72 18.25
CA ILE A 11 -19.28 4.15 17.45
C ILE A 11 -18.84 5.13 16.34
N LEU A 12 -18.00 6.12 16.67
CA LEU A 12 -17.49 7.08 15.69
C LEU A 12 -16.63 6.39 14.63
N ALA A 13 -15.87 5.34 14.98
CA ALA A 13 -15.13 4.53 14.02
C ALA A 13 -16.06 3.83 13.02
N PHE A 14 -17.21 3.29 13.47
CA PHE A 14 -18.20 2.68 12.58
C PHE A 14 -18.89 3.70 11.65
N ILE A 15 -18.98 4.97 12.04
CA ILE A 15 -19.52 6.06 11.20
C ILE A 15 -18.48 6.55 10.17
N SER A 16 -17.35 5.84 10.01
CA SER A 16 -16.27 6.18 9.07
C SER A 16 -15.59 7.52 9.37
N THR A 17 -15.55 7.92 10.65
CA THR A 17 -14.79 9.07 11.10
C THR A 17 -13.30 8.85 10.81
N PRO A 18 -12.55 9.87 10.33
CA PRO A 18 -11.14 9.71 10.05
C PRO A 18 -10.35 9.18 11.26
N VAL A 19 -9.56 8.13 11.04
CA VAL A 19 -8.84 7.41 12.11
C VAL A 19 -7.91 8.35 12.89
N PHE A 20 -7.29 9.33 12.24
CA PHE A 20 -6.44 10.31 12.92
C PHE A 20 -7.20 11.12 13.98
N SER A 21 -8.45 11.50 13.71
CA SER A 21 -9.29 12.24 14.67
C SER A 21 -9.64 11.39 15.89
N LEU A 22 -9.88 10.09 15.67
CA LEU A 22 -10.16 9.14 16.76
C LEU A 22 -8.93 8.95 17.65
N ILE A 23 -7.75 8.80 17.06
CA ILE A 23 -6.49 8.68 17.80
C ILE A 23 -6.22 9.97 18.60
N SER A 24 -6.39 11.15 17.99
CA SER A 24 -6.21 12.43 18.69
C SER A 24 -7.17 12.60 19.86
N ALA A 25 -8.46 12.28 19.67
CA ALA A 25 -9.46 12.34 20.73
C ALA A 25 -9.13 11.41 21.89
N LEU A 26 -8.66 10.19 21.60
CA LEU A 26 -8.20 9.25 22.61
C LEU A 26 -7.00 9.80 23.39
N THR A 27 -6.01 10.35 22.70
CA THR A 27 -4.81 10.95 23.32
C THR A 27 -5.18 12.09 24.27
N PHE A 28 -6.03 13.04 23.84
CA PHE A 28 -6.43 14.15 24.70
C PHE A 28 -7.25 13.71 25.92
N PHE A 29 -8.08 12.69 25.77
CA PHE A 29 -8.80 12.10 26.90
C PHE A 29 -7.86 11.43 27.91
N LEU A 30 -6.83 10.71 27.44
CA LEU A 30 -5.81 10.11 28.30
C LEU A 30 -4.98 11.19 29.01
N PHE A 31 -4.62 12.26 28.31
CA PHE A 31 -3.90 13.39 28.92
C PHE A 31 -4.71 14.03 30.04
N TYR A 32 -6.01 14.27 29.80
CA TYR A 32 -6.91 14.77 30.83
C TYR A 32 -6.97 13.83 32.04
N LYS A 33 -7.04 12.51 31.82
CA LYS A 33 -7.11 11.51 32.90
C LYS A 33 -5.83 11.45 33.73
N ASP A 34 -4.68 11.58 33.09
CA ASP A 34 -3.37 11.48 33.73
C ASP A 34 -2.83 12.86 34.20
N ASN A 35 -3.65 13.91 34.14
CA ASN A 35 -3.30 15.29 34.45
C ASN A 35 -2.07 15.81 33.68
N ILE A 36 -1.92 15.35 32.43
CA ILE A 36 -0.91 15.82 31.49
C ILE A 36 -1.46 17.08 30.81
N ASP A 37 -0.67 18.15 30.82
CA ASP A 37 -1.04 19.40 30.16
C ASP A 37 -1.13 19.20 28.63
N ILE A 38 -2.14 19.81 28.00
CA ILE A 38 -2.36 19.72 26.55
C ILE A 38 -1.16 20.26 25.74
N SER A 39 -0.39 21.19 26.32
CA SER A 39 0.88 21.66 25.73
C SER A 39 1.87 20.54 25.46
N ALA A 40 1.81 19.41 26.17
CA ALA A 40 2.61 18.22 25.87
C ALA A 40 2.41 17.71 24.43
N ALA A 41 1.19 17.84 23.88
CA ALA A 41 0.92 17.50 22.48
C ALA A 41 1.65 18.43 21.51
N ILE A 42 1.70 19.73 21.84
CA ILE A 42 2.39 20.75 21.03
C ILE A 42 3.91 20.53 21.11
N ILE A 43 4.45 20.25 22.29
CA ILE A 43 5.87 19.94 22.49
C ILE A 43 6.25 18.70 21.69
N GLU A 44 5.44 17.64 21.73
CA GLU A 44 5.71 16.42 20.99
C GLU A 44 5.59 16.63 19.47
N LEU A 45 4.64 17.45 19.01
CA LEU A 45 4.54 17.85 17.61
C LEU A 45 5.79 18.62 17.15
N MET A 46 6.28 19.55 17.96
CA MET A 46 7.53 20.27 17.67
C MET A 46 8.72 19.32 17.62
N ARG A 47 8.83 18.40 18.59
CA ARG A 47 9.87 17.37 18.61
C ARG A 47 9.85 16.53 17.33
N LEU A 48 8.67 16.04 16.92
CA LEU A 48 8.49 15.29 15.68
C LEU A 48 8.90 16.13 14.46
N SER A 49 8.44 17.38 14.35
CA SER A 49 8.76 18.27 13.22
C SER A 49 10.27 18.55 13.06
N SER A 50 11.02 18.46 14.16
CA SER A 50 12.47 18.67 14.18
C SER A 50 13.29 17.41 13.88
N LEU A 51 12.65 16.23 13.71
CA LEU A 51 13.34 14.98 13.41
C LEU A 51 14.00 15.05 12.02
N PRO A 52 15.34 14.95 11.91
CA PRO A 52 16.03 15.01 10.62
C PRO A 52 15.58 13.92 9.64
N SER A 53 15.14 12.79 10.17
CA SER A 53 14.62 11.67 9.40
C SER A 53 13.32 11.96 8.65
N LEU A 54 12.56 13.01 9.01
CA LEU A 54 11.37 13.40 8.25
C LEU A 54 11.72 13.95 6.86
N ILE A 55 12.97 14.36 6.62
CA ILE A 55 13.48 14.70 5.28
C ILE A 55 13.39 13.50 4.32
N ALA A 56 13.36 12.26 4.85
CA ALA A 56 13.11 11.08 4.03
C ALA A 56 11.75 11.15 3.32
N ILE A 57 10.71 11.73 3.95
CA ILE A 57 9.36 11.79 3.35
C ILE A 57 9.37 12.50 1.98
N PRO A 58 9.81 13.76 1.85
CA PRO A 58 9.84 14.43 0.55
C PRO A 58 10.81 13.77 -0.43
N LEU A 59 11.93 13.21 0.01
CA LEU A 59 12.88 12.51 -0.87
C LEU A 59 12.30 11.21 -1.44
N PHE A 60 11.61 10.41 -0.62
CA PHE A 60 10.90 9.20 -1.07
C PHE A 60 9.74 9.55 -2.01
N ILE A 61 8.99 10.62 -1.70
CA ILE A 61 7.94 11.12 -2.59
C ILE A 61 8.54 11.54 -3.94
N PHE A 62 9.63 12.30 -3.93
CA PHE A 62 10.31 12.74 -5.14
C PHE A 62 10.84 11.56 -5.98
N SER A 63 11.50 10.59 -5.34
CA SER A 63 11.94 9.35 -5.99
C SER A 63 10.76 8.57 -6.58
N GLY A 64 9.66 8.45 -5.83
CA GLY A 64 8.44 7.81 -6.29
C GLY A 64 7.83 8.48 -7.51
N TYR A 65 7.85 9.82 -7.58
CA TYR A 65 7.43 10.56 -8.77
C TYR A 65 8.36 10.29 -9.96
N ILE A 66 9.68 10.31 -9.78
CA ILE A 66 10.63 9.98 -10.85
C ILE A 66 10.35 8.58 -11.41
N LEU A 67 10.17 7.58 -10.52
CA LEU A 67 9.83 6.22 -10.92
C LEU A 67 8.50 6.15 -11.67
N ALA A 68 7.48 6.87 -11.20
CA ALA A 68 6.19 6.93 -11.89
C ALA A 68 6.31 7.49 -13.32
N TYR A 69 7.10 8.54 -13.52
CA TYR A 69 7.31 9.16 -14.83
C TYR A 69 8.30 8.38 -15.73
N SER A 70 9.14 7.51 -15.18
CA SER A 70 10.13 6.73 -15.95
C SER A 70 9.54 5.52 -16.70
N LYS A 71 8.22 5.30 -16.60
CA LYS A 71 7.50 4.09 -17.05
C LYS A 71 7.88 2.81 -16.28
N ALA A 72 8.56 2.91 -15.15
CA ALA A 72 8.82 1.78 -14.25
C ALA A 72 7.54 1.01 -13.86
N PRO A 73 6.41 1.67 -13.50
CA PRO A 73 5.18 0.95 -13.16
C PRO A 73 4.68 0.06 -14.30
N GLN A 74 4.79 0.52 -15.55
CA GLN A 74 4.40 -0.25 -16.73
C GLN A 74 5.31 -1.47 -16.94
N ARG A 75 6.63 -1.32 -16.74
CA ARG A 75 7.59 -2.44 -16.85
C ARG A 75 7.32 -3.49 -15.77
N MET A 76 7.15 -3.07 -14.52
CA MET A 76 6.82 -3.95 -13.40
C MET A 76 5.48 -4.68 -13.60
N PHE A 77 4.45 -3.96 -14.06
CA PHE A 77 3.17 -4.57 -14.41
C PHE A 77 3.31 -5.60 -15.54
N ASN A 78 4.05 -5.27 -16.60
CA ASN A 78 4.27 -6.19 -17.72
C ASN A 78 4.99 -7.46 -17.27
N LEU A 79 6.00 -7.34 -16.42
CA LEU A 79 6.69 -8.48 -15.82
C LEU A 79 5.73 -9.34 -15.00
N ALA A 80 5.00 -8.75 -14.05
CA ALA A 80 4.03 -9.47 -13.23
C ALA A 80 2.95 -10.14 -14.10
N ASN A 81 2.45 -9.45 -15.13
CA ASN A 81 1.45 -9.98 -16.06
C ASN A 81 2.03 -11.08 -16.97
N SER A 82 3.32 -11.04 -17.31
CA SER A 82 3.97 -12.12 -18.07
C SER A 82 4.10 -13.41 -17.25
N LEU A 83 4.32 -13.28 -15.94
CA LEU A 83 4.42 -14.40 -14.99
C LEU A 83 3.05 -14.96 -14.61
N LEU A 84 2.09 -14.08 -14.33
CA LEU A 84 0.83 -14.43 -13.68
C LEU A 84 -0.38 -14.29 -14.62
N GLY A 85 -0.24 -13.70 -15.80
CA GLY A 85 -1.37 -13.43 -16.71
C GLY A 85 -2.05 -14.68 -17.29
N SER A 86 -1.39 -15.84 -17.21
CA SER A 86 -1.90 -17.12 -17.71
C SER A 86 -2.87 -17.82 -16.75
N ILE A 87 -2.86 -17.47 -15.46
CA ILE A 87 -3.80 -18.03 -14.48
C ILE A 87 -5.15 -17.30 -14.52
N THR A 88 -6.21 -17.95 -14.02
CA THR A 88 -7.53 -17.31 -13.88
C THR A 88 -7.40 -16.08 -12.97
N GLY A 89 -7.86 -14.91 -13.42
CA GLY A 89 -7.68 -13.68 -12.66
C GLY A 89 -6.26 -13.09 -12.73
N GLY A 90 -5.41 -13.63 -13.62
CA GLY A 90 -3.99 -13.30 -13.71
C GLY A 90 -3.67 -11.82 -13.83
N ILE A 91 -4.49 -11.03 -14.51
CA ILE A 91 -4.28 -9.58 -14.63
C ILE A 91 -4.53 -8.84 -13.32
N ALA A 92 -5.56 -9.22 -12.55
CA ALA A 92 -5.80 -8.63 -11.24
C ALA A 92 -4.71 -9.06 -10.24
N ILE A 93 -4.28 -10.32 -10.29
CA ILE A 93 -3.20 -10.84 -9.44
C ILE A 93 -1.85 -10.19 -9.79
N ALA A 94 -1.56 -10.04 -11.08
CA ALA A 94 -0.39 -9.30 -11.57
C ALA A 94 -0.41 -7.83 -11.14
N SER A 95 -1.59 -7.19 -11.13
CA SER A 95 -1.77 -5.82 -10.64
C SER A 95 -1.40 -5.70 -9.16
N LEU A 96 -1.84 -6.66 -8.32
CA LEU A 96 -1.49 -6.69 -6.90
C LEU A 96 0.01 -6.91 -6.69
N ALA A 97 0.62 -7.83 -7.44
CA ALA A 97 2.06 -8.11 -7.34
C ALA A 97 2.91 -6.92 -7.80
N ALA A 98 2.57 -6.31 -8.94
CA ALA A 98 3.27 -5.13 -9.44
C ALA A 98 3.17 -3.96 -8.46
N ALA A 99 1.99 -3.76 -7.86
CA ALA A 99 1.81 -2.75 -6.84
C ALA A 99 2.55 -3.06 -5.53
N ALA A 100 2.60 -4.32 -5.10
CA ALA A 100 3.36 -4.73 -3.92
C ALA A 100 4.82 -4.27 -4.04
N ILE A 101 5.42 -4.56 -5.19
CA ILE A 101 6.81 -4.23 -5.51
C ILE A 101 6.97 -2.72 -5.65
N PHE A 102 6.15 -2.06 -6.47
CA PHE A 102 6.27 -0.63 -6.74
C PHE A 102 6.04 0.23 -5.49
N THR A 103 5.06 -0.12 -4.67
CA THR A 103 4.77 0.63 -3.43
C THR A 103 5.89 0.46 -2.41
N ALA A 104 6.59 -0.69 -2.38
CA ALA A 104 7.77 -0.84 -1.53
C ALA A 104 8.83 0.20 -1.93
N PHE A 105 9.19 0.28 -3.22
CA PHE A 105 10.19 1.26 -3.67
C PHE A 105 9.76 2.72 -3.47
N THR A 106 8.49 3.04 -3.68
CA THR A 106 8.00 4.43 -3.57
C THR A 106 7.61 4.84 -2.16
N GLY A 107 7.37 3.87 -1.26
CA GLY A 107 6.95 4.11 0.12
C GLY A 107 5.62 4.85 0.29
N ALA A 108 4.85 5.05 -0.80
CA ALA A 108 3.70 5.95 -0.81
C ALA A 108 2.49 5.36 -1.56
N SER A 109 1.40 5.15 -0.82
CA SER A 109 0.15 4.62 -1.36
C SER A 109 -0.45 5.52 -2.46
N GLY A 110 -0.48 6.84 -2.23
CA GLY A 110 -1.03 7.79 -3.19
C GLY A 110 -0.28 7.80 -4.53
N ILE A 111 1.06 7.76 -4.47
CA ILE A 111 1.91 7.72 -5.67
C ILE A 111 1.65 6.44 -6.46
N THR A 112 1.53 5.30 -5.77
CA THR A 112 1.20 4.02 -6.41
C THR A 112 -0.14 4.09 -7.13
N ILE A 113 -1.17 4.63 -6.49
CA ILE A 113 -2.51 4.75 -7.11
C ILE A 113 -2.46 5.68 -8.32
N ILE A 114 -1.74 6.80 -8.26
CA ILE A 114 -1.61 7.72 -9.39
C ILE A 114 -0.83 7.06 -10.55
N ALA A 115 0.28 6.38 -10.24
CA ALA A 115 1.17 5.79 -11.23
C ALA A 115 0.60 4.53 -11.90
N LEU A 116 0.03 3.62 -11.10
CA LEU A 116 -0.50 2.35 -11.58
C LEU A 116 -2.00 2.40 -11.85
N GLY A 117 -2.77 3.23 -11.16
CA GLY A 117 -4.24 3.27 -11.31
C GLY A 117 -4.69 3.66 -12.71
N GLY A 118 -4.06 4.69 -13.31
CA GLY A 118 -4.33 5.10 -14.69
C GLY A 118 -4.01 4.02 -15.74
N LEU A 119 -3.15 3.07 -15.40
CA LEU A 119 -2.77 1.94 -16.24
C LEU A 119 -3.67 0.73 -15.99
N ILE A 120 -3.85 0.33 -14.74
CA ILE A 120 -4.54 -0.89 -14.33
C ILE A 120 -6.04 -0.78 -14.55
N TYR A 121 -6.65 0.34 -14.18
CA TYR A 121 -8.09 0.55 -14.28
C TYR A 121 -8.63 0.30 -15.70
N PRO A 122 -8.12 0.97 -16.76
CA PRO A 122 -8.62 0.73 -18.11
C PRO A 122 -8.33 -0.70 -18.62
N ILE A 123 -7.23 -1.34 -18.18
CA ILE A 123 -6.92 -2.73 -18.53
C ILE A 123 -7.97 -3.69 -17.95
N LEU A 124 -8.36 -3.50 -16.68
CA LEU A 124 -9.37 -4.32 -16.02
C LEU A 124 -10.75 -4.15 -16.67
N ILE A 125 -11.16 -2.92 -16.96
CA ILE A 125 -12.43 -2.66 -17.65
C ILE A 125 -12.46 -3.33 -19.03
N LYS A 126 -11.39 -3.19 -19.83
CA LYS A 126 -11.27 -3.84 -21.14
C LYS A 126 -11.29 -5.37 -21.07
N GLN A 127 -10.87 -5.94 -19.94
CA GLN A 127 -10.89 -7.38 -19.68
C GLN A 127 -12.27 -7.91 -19.25
N GLY A 128 -13.23 -7.03 -18.97
CA GLY A 128 -14.57 -7.40 -18.51
C GLY A 128 -14.74 -7.41 -16.98
N TYR A 129 -13.81 -6.84 -16.21
CA TYR A 129 -14.03 -6.64 -14.79
C TYR A 129 -15.04 -5.52 -14.54
N SER A 130 -15.91 -5.69 -13.53
CA SER A 130 -16.84 -4.64 -13.11
C SER A 130 -16.10 -3.42 -12.56
N GLU A 131 -16.65 -2.23 -12.77
CA GLU A 131 -16.12 -0.97 -12.22
C GLU A 131 -15.85 -1.03 -10.71
N LYS A 132 -16.80 -1.55 -9.93
CA LYS A 132 -16.64 -1.71 -8.46
C LYS A 132 -15.42 -2.54 -8.08
N PHE A 133 -15.22 -3.67 -8.75
CA PHE A 133 -14.03 -4.51 -8.53
C PHE A 133 -12.75 -3.77 -8.94
N SER A 134 -12.76 -3.12 -10.11
CA SER A 134 -11.58 -2.43 -10.65
C SER A 134 -11.13 -1.27 -9.75
N LEU A 135 -12.08 -0.44 -9.28
CA LEU A 135 -11.79 0.64 -8.33
C LEU A 135 -11.34 0.09 -6.98
N GLY A 136 -11.97 -0.97 -6.48
CA GLY A 136 -11.56 -1.65 -5.24
C GLY A 136 -10.14 -2.21 -5.32
N LEU A 137 -9.79 -2.85 -6.45
CA LEU A 137 -8.44 -3.38 -6.66
C LEU A 137 -7.41 -2.25 -6.70
N VAL A 138 -7.65 -1.21 -7.51
CA VAL A 138 -6.74 -0.08 -7.66
C VAL A 138 -6.54 0.65 -6.33
N THR A 139 -7.61 0.91 -5.56
CA THR A 139 -7.48 1.57 -4.25
C THR A 139 -6.74 0.69 -3.23
N THR A 140 -6.92 -0.63 -3.28
CA THR A 140 -6.21 -1.57 -2.39
C THR A 140 -4.72 -1.68 -2.72
N THR A 141 -4.34 -1.54 -4.01
CA THR A 141 -2.96 -1.71 -4.46
C THR A 141 -1.96 -0.79 -3.75
N GLY A 142 -2.35 0.44 -3.42
CA GLY A 142 -1.47 1.39 -2.75
C GLY A 142 -1.17 1.05 -1.28
N SER A 143 -2.04 0.28 -0.61
CA SER A 143 -1.81 -0.08 0.80
C SER A 143 -0.95 -1.33 0.95
N LEU A 144 -1.03 -2.26 -0.01
CA LEU A 144 -0.45 -3.59 0.11
C LEU A 144 1.07 -3.55 0.19
N GLY A 145 1.73 -2.78 -0.67
CA GLY A 145 3.19 -2.80 -0.72
C GLY A 145 3.88 -2.02 0.41
N LEU A 146 3.13 -1.32 1.25
CA LEU A 146 3.65 -0.67 2.46
C LEU A 146 4.13 -1.68 3.51
N LEU A 147 3.80 -2.96 3.37
CA LEU A 147 4.24 -4.03 4.27
C LEU A 147 5.55 -4.69 3.84
N PHE A 148 6.03 -4.40 2.63
CA PHE A 148 7.24 -5.01 2.08
C PHE A 148 8.43 -4.04 2.17
N PRO A 149 9.66 -4.53 2.36
CA PRO A 149 10.86 -3.69 2.38
C PRO A 149 11.28 -3.26 0.95
N PRO A 150 11.83 -2.04 0.78
CA PRO A 150 11.84 -0.92 1.74
C PRO A 150 10.42 -0.35 1.90
N SER A 151 10.06 0.20 3.06
CA SER A 151 8.75 0.86 3.22
C SER A 151 8.86 2.05 4.14
N LEU A 152 8.54 3.24 3.61
CA LEU A 152 8.63 4.50 4.34
C LEU A 152 7.77 4.50 5.62
N PRO A 153 6.50 4.05 5.64
CA PRO A 153 5.73 3.99 6.88
C PRO A 153 6.35 3.11 7.95
N ILE A 154 6.93 1.95 7.60
CA ILE A 154 7.62 1.09 8.56
C ILE A 154 8.87 1.78 9.11
N ILE A 155 9.63 2.46 8.24
CA ILE A 155 10.81 3.23 8.64
C ILE A 155 10.42 4.35 9.62
N LEU A 156 9.39 5.13 9.31
CA LEU A 156 8.92 6.19 10.19
C LEU A 156 8.39 5.64 11.53
N TYR A 157 7.67 4.53 11.48
CA TYR A 157 7.19 3.86 12.69
C TYR A 157 8.34 3.38 13.57
N ALA A 158 9.40 2.80 12.98
CA ALA A 158 10.61 2.39 13.70
C ALA A 158 11.28 3.58 14.40
N ILE A 159 11.41 4.71 13.70
CA ILE A 159 12.07 5.91 14.21
C ILE A 159 11.26 6.55 15.34
N VAL A 160 9.96 6.73 15.14
CA VAL A 160 9.09 7.37 16.14
C VAL A 160 8.92 6.48 17.36
N GLY A 161 8.69 5.18 17.14
CA GLY A 161 8.54 4.18 18.20
C GLY A 161 9.85 3.76 18.86
N LYS A 162 11.00 4.22 18.36
CA LYS A 162 12.36 3.79 18.78
C LYS A 162 12.51 2.25 18.76
N LEU A 163 11.98 1.62 17.72
CA LEU A 163 11.98 0.16 17.53
C LEU A 163 13.06 -0.27 16.54
N ASP A 164 13.45 -1.53 16.62
CA ASP A 164 14.37 -2.13 15.66
C ASP A 164 13.71 -2.27 14.28
N LEU A 165 14.30 -1.62 13.27
CA LEU A 165 13.78 -1.60 11.90
C LEU A 165 13.77 -3.00 11.25
N ASN A 166 14.82 -3.80 11.50
CA ASN A 166 14.94 -5.13 10.93
C ASN A 166 13.87 -6.07 11.50
N LEU A 167 13.58 -5.96 12.80
CA LEU A 167 12.52 -6.70 13.46
C LEU A 167 11.15 -6.32 12.89
N LEU A 168 10.91 -5.02 12.64
CA LEU A 168 9.66 -4.56 12.06
C LEU A 168 9.45 -5.07 10.63
N PHE A 169 10.48 -5.04 9.77
CA PHE A 169 10.37 -5.62 8.43
C PHE A 169 10.12 -7.13 8.47
N LYS A 170 10.82 -7.86 9.34
CA LYS A 170 10.58 -9.30 9.54
C LYS A 170 9.16 -9.59 10.03
N SER A 171 8.61 -8.71 10.87
CA SER A 171 7.27 -8.88 11.44
C SER A 171 6.15 -8.45 10.47
N ALA A 172 6.41 -7.47 9.59
CA ALA A 172 5.46 -6.97 8.60
C ALA A 172 5.37 -7.86 7.34
N PHE A 173 6.43 -8.62 7.05
CA PHE A 173 6.47 -9.48 5.87
C PHE A 173 5.39 -10.59 5.88
N PRO A 174 5.19 -11.38 6.97
CA PRO A 174 4.11 -12.35 7.04
C PRO A 174 2.71 -11.78 6.78
N PRO A 175 2.25 -10.69 7.45
CA PRO A 175 0.93 -10.12 7.16
C PRO A 175 0.84 -9.55 5.74
N GLY A 176 1.93 -9.03 5.17
CA GLY A 176 1.98 -8.58 3.77
C GLY A 176 1.70 -9.72 2.79
N ILE A 177 2.35 -10.87 2.99
CA ILE A 177 2.10 -12.07 2.18
C ILE A 177 0.67 -12.57 2.36
N ILE A 178 0.17 -12.65 3.60
CA ILE A 178 -1.20 -13.10 3.88
C ILE A 178 -2.21 -12.22 3.14
N LEU A 179 -2.04 -10.90 3.20
CA LEU A 179 -2.92 -9.97 2.50
C LEU A 179 -2.86 -10.14 0.98
N LEU A 180 -1.66 -10.31 0.42
CA LEU A 180 -1.46 -10.57 -1.00
C LEU A 180 -2.14 -11.87 -1.46
N ILE A 181 -2.04 -12.93 -0.65
CA ILE A 181 -2.70 -14.21 -0.91
C ILE A 181 -4.21 -14.06 -0.86
N ILE A 182 -4.77 -13.44 0.19
CA ILE A 182 -6.22 -13.25 0.35
C ILE A 182 -6.79 -12.45 -0.84
N LEU A 183 -6.15 -11.36 -1.23
CA LEU A 183 -6.60 -10.52 -2.34
C LEU A 183 -6.44 -11.22 -3.69
N SER A 184 -5.41 -12.06 -3.84
CA SER A 184 -5.20 -12.88 -5.03
C SER A 184 -6.28 -13.97 -5.14
N ILE A 185 -6.64 -14.61 -4.04
CA ILE A 185 -7.76 -15.56 -3.95
C ILE A 185 -9.08 -14.86 -4.30
N TYR A 186 -9.33 -13.68 -3.73
CA TYR A 186 -10.52 -12.89 -4.05
C TYR A 186 -10.58 -12.49 -5.53
N SER A 187 -9.43 -12.11 -6.11
CA SER A 187 -9.30 -11.78 -7.53
C SER A 187 -9.57 -13.00 -8.42
N PHE A 188 -9.08 -14.17 -8.04
CA PHE A 188 -9.36 -15.44 -8.72
C PHE A 188 -10.86 -15.76 -8.72
N TYR A 189 -11.53 -15.68 -7.57
CA TYR A 189 -12.97 -15.93 -7.46
C TYR A 189 -13.79 -14.94 -8.28
N SER A 190 -13.44 -13.64 -8.23
CA SER A 190 -14.11 -12.59 -9.00
C SER A 190 -13.95 -12.82 -10.51
N ALA A 191 -12.75 -13.17 -10.97
CA ALA A 191 -12.49 -13.48 -12.37
C ALA A 191 -13.25 -14.72 -12.86
N LYS A 192 -13.37 -15.77 -12.02
CA LYS A 192 -14.16 -16.96 -12.33
C LYS A 192 -15.65 -16.64 -12.46
N LYS A 193 -16.20 -15.84 -11.54
CA LYS A 193 -17.60 -15.39 -11.57
C LYS A 193 -17.92 -14.57 -12.82
N LEU A 194 -16.99 -13.71 -13.23
CA LEU A 194 -17.11 -12.85 -14.42
C LEU A 194 -16.69 -13.55 -15.73
N LYS A 195 -16.30 -14.84 -15.69
CA LYS A 195 -15.84 -15.62 -16.85
C LYS A 195 -14.74 -14.92 -17.67
N ILE A 196 -13.82 -14.25 -16.98
CA ILE A 196 -12.72 -13.51 -17.61
C ILE A 196 -11.83 -14.47 -18.40
N GLN A 197 -11.53 -14.12 -19.65
CA GLN A 197 -10.68 -14.93 -20.52
C GLN A 197 -9.22 -14.93 -20.04
N LYS A 198 -8.61 -16.11 -20.03
CA LYS A 198 -7.19 -16.28 -19.68
C LYS A 198 -6.31 -15.93 -20.87
N LYS A 199 -5.16 -15.31 -20.62
CA LYS A 199 -4.12 -15.19 -21.65
C LYS A 199 -3.37 -16.52 -21.76
N LYS A 200 -2.86 -16.82 -22.95
CA LYS A 200 -1.88 -17.91 -23.11
C LYS A 200 -0.54 -17.46 -22.54
N PHE A 201 0.16 -18.37 -21.87
CA PHE A 201 1.51 -18.10 -21.40
C PHE A 201 2.46 -17.98 -22.59
N ASP A 202 3.33 -16.96 -22.56
CA ASP A 202 4.24 -16.62 -23.65
C ASP A 202 5.64 -16.37 -23.09
N ILE A 203 6.54 -17.33 -23.33
CA ILE A 203 7.92 -17.31 -22.82
C ILE A 203 8.73 -16.17 -23.45
N SER A 204 8.41 -15.78 -24.69
CA SER A 204 9.11 -14.68 -25.38
C SER A 204 8.85 -13.36 -24.65
N LYS A 205 7.57 -13.11 -24.32
CA LYS A 205 7.16 -11.92 -23.55
C LYS A 205 7.73 -11.89 -22.14
N LEU A 206 7.89 -13.05 -21.50
CA LEU A 206 8.55 -13.15 -20.20
C LEU A 206 10.00 -12.70 -20.29
N LYS A 207 10.78 -13.22 -21.27
CA LYS A 207 12.18 -12.82 -21.46
C LYS A 207 12.33 -11.33 -21.76
N GLU A 208 11.45 -10.79 -22.60
CA GLU A 208 11.41 -9.36 -22.92
C GLU A 208 11.11 -8.51 -21.68
N SER A 209 10.12 -8.92 -20.87
CA SER A 209 9.73 -8.21 -19.65
C SER A 209 10.82 -8.25 -18.58
N ILE A 210 11.54 -9.37 -18.45
CA ILE A 210 12.70 -9.48 -17.56
C ILE A 210 13.80 -8.51 -18.02
N LYS A 211 14.14 -8.52 -19.32
CA LYS A 211 15.16 -7.62 -19.88
C LYS A 211 14.79 -6.14 -19.69
N ALA A 212 13.50 -5.81 -19.83
CA ALA A 212 13.03 -4.44 -19.61
C ALA A 212 13.11 -4.02 -18.14
N THR A 213 12.86 -4.94 -17.20
CA THR A 213 12.81 -4.64 -15.76
C THR A 213 14.17 -4.74 -15.07
N ILE A 214 15.22 -5.16 -15.77
CA ILE A 214 16.57 -5.30 -15.18
C ILE A 214 17.10 -3.99 -14.58
N TRP A 215 16.66 -2.85 -15.13
CA TRP A 215 17.03 -1.51 -14.66
C TRP A 215 16.33 -1.10 -13.35
N GLU A 216 15.32 -1.86 -12.92
CA GLU A 216 14.53 -1.58 -11.71
C GLU A 216 14.98 -2.40 -10.50
N ILE A 217 15.88 -3.38 -10.70
CA ILE A 217 16.41 -4.19 -9.61
C ILE A 217 17.52 -3.37 -8.94
N PRO A 218 17.44 -3.10 -7.63
CA PRO A 218 18.46 -2.36 -6.89
C PRO A 218 19.80 -3.11 -6.83
#